data_AF-A0AAV7FZF2-F1
#
_entry.id   AF-A0AAV7FZF2-F1
#
_cell.length_a   1.000
_cell.length_b   1.000
_cell.length_c   1.000
_cell.angle_alpha   90.00
_cell.angle_beta   90.00
_cell.angle_gamma   90.00
#
_symmetry.space_group_name_H-M   'P 1'
#
loop_
_entity.id
_entity.type
_entity.pdbx_description
1 polymer ?
#
loop_
_entity_poly.entity_id
_entity_poly.type
_entity_poly.pdbx_seq_one_letter_code
_entity_poly.pdbx_strand_id
1 'polypeptide(L)'
;MGSPNPLAQPEAMKVVVCGQASEVGAPLLPRFEAMKPHETTEGIIEFRKLPVPAHRFSLLKKCWMEVYTPVYEQLKVDVRMNLKVRYCSVNRIIWNLV
;
A
#
# COMPACT_ATOMS: atom_id res chain seq x y z
N MET A 1 -1.24 -19.98 -48.03
CA MET A 1 -0.39 -18.75 -48.08
C MET A 1 -1.19 -17.65 -48.76
N GLY A 2 -0.95 -16.38 -48.41
CA GLY A 2 -1.49 -15.23 -49.16
C GLY A 2 -2.56 -14.41 -48.42
N SER A 3 -2.12 -13.41 -47.66
CA SER A 3 -2.86 -12.15 -47.43
C SER A 3 -2.26 -11.08 -48.36
N PRO A 4 -2.98 -10.02 -48.78
CA PRO A 4 -3.26 -8.82 -47.96
C PRO A 4 -4.72 -8.29 -48.10
N ASN A 5 -5.35 -7.64 -47.12
CA ASN A 5 -5.21 -6.24 -46.64
C ASN A 5 -5.48 -5.18 -47.75
N PRO A 6 -6.35 -4.15 -47.57
CA PRO A 6 -6.06 -3.04 -46.63
C PRO A 6 -7.23 -2.41 -45.84
N LEU A 7 -6.86 -1.82 -44.71
CA LEU A 7 -7.45 -0.70 -43.95
C LEU A 7 -8.61 0.14 -44.57
N ALA A 8 -9.76 0.19 -43.88
CA ALA A 8 -10.57 1.41 -43.67
C ALA A 8 -11.60 1.21 -42.53
N GLN A 9 -11.74 2.19 -41.64
CA GLN A 9 -12.82 2.33 -40.62
C GLN A 9 -13.67 3.58 -41.01
N PRO A 10 -14.73 4.02 -40.27
CA PRO A 10 -15.49 3.40 -39.18
C PRO A 10 -17.03 3.46 -39.44
N GLU A 11 -17.84 3.46 -38.36
CA GLU A 11 -19.31 3.71 -38.25
C GLU A 11 -20.25 2.50 -38.11
N ALA A 12 -20.11 1.80 -36.97
CA ALA A 12 -21.18 1.02 -36.36
C ALA A 12 -21.47 1.49 -34.92
N MET A 13 -21.74 2.78 -34.75
CA MET A 13 -22.19 3.35 -33.47
C MET A 13 -23.72 3.18 -33.34
N LYS A 14 -24.18 1.97 -33.03
CA LYS A 14 -25.52 1.76 -32.47
C LYS A 14 -25.42 1.08 -31.11
N VAL A 15 -25.05 1.87 -30.11
CA VAL A 15 -25.24 1.50 -28.70
C VAL A 15 -26.75 1.49 -28.43
N VAL A 16 -27.32 0.28 -28.36
CA VAL A 16 -28.57 0.03 -27.64
C VAL A 16 -28.36 -1.19 -26.77
N VAL A 17 -28.06 -0.94 -25.49
CA VAL A 17 -28.41 -1.86 -24.41
C VAL A 17 -29.31 -1.06 -23.48
N CYS A 18 -30.59 -1.43 -23.44
CA CYS A 18 -31.53 -0.91 -22.47
C CYS A 18 -31.30 -1.58 -21.10
N GLY A 19 -31.81 -0.99 -20.03
CA GLY A 19 -31.70 -1.52 -18.66
C GLY A 19 -32.43 -2.88 -18.46
N GLN A 20 -32.60 -3.37 -17.23
CA GLN A 20 -32.84 -2.60 -15.99
C GLN A 20 -32.39 -3.37 -14.73
N ALA A 21 -32.07 -2.61 -13.68
CA ALA A 21 -32.37 -2.97 -12.28
C ALA A 21 -32.35 -1.71 -11.38
N SER A 22 -33.46 -0.96 -11.43
CA SER A 22 -34.04 -0.18 -10.31
C SER A 22 -33.82 -0.79 -8.92
N GLU A 23 -33.65 -0.08 -7.79
CA GLU A 23 -33.40 1.34 -7.41
C GLU A 23 -32.35 1.30 -6.24
N VAL A 24 -31.84 2.34 -5.57
CA VAL A 24 -32.24 3.75 -5.32
C VAL A 24 -30.97 4.62 -5.19
N GLY A 25 -31.12 5.95 -5.09
CA GLY A 25 -30.05 6.94 -4.93
C GLY A 25 -29.05 6.74 -3.77
N ALA A 26 -27.81 6.46 -4.16
CA ALA A 26 -26.59 6.84 -3.46
C ALA A 26 -25.51 7.17 -4.52
N PRO A 27 -24.47 7.98 -4.22
CA PRO A 27 -23.32 8.09 -5.11
C PRO A 27 -22.74 6.70 -5.36
N LEU A 28 -22.24 6.43 -6.58
CA LEU A 28 -21.65 5.14 -6.97
C LEU A 28 -20.31 4.94 -6.25
N LEU A 29 -20.38 4.64 -4.95
CA LEU A 29 -19.24 4.31 -4.11
C LEU A 29 -18.59 3.02 -4.65
N PRO A 30 -17.26 2.98 -4.81
CA PRO A 30 -16.57 1.79 -5.28
C PRO A 30 -16.87 0.62 -4.34
N ARG A 31 -17.43 -0.45 -4.90
CA ARG A 31 -17.72 -1.69 -4.16
C ARG A 31 -16.42 -2.46 -3.99
N PHE A 32 -15.76 -2.28 -2.86
CA PHE A 32 -14.62 -3.08 -2.47
C PHE A 32 -15.07 -4.51 -2.14
N GLU A 33 -14.53 -5.50 -2.85
CA GLU A 33 -14.70 -6.90 -2.48
C GLU A 33 -13.98 -7.19 -1.16
N ALA A 34 -14.55 -8.06 -0.33
CA ALA A 34 -13.94 -8.42 0.96
C ALA A 34 -12.62 -9.16 0.70
N MET A 35 -11.51 -8.58 1.18
CA MET A 35 -10.17 -9.15 1.04
C MET A 35 -10.12 -10.57 1.63
N LYS A 36 -9.49 -11.50 0.91
CA LYS A 36 -9.34 -12.89 1.36
C LYS A 36 -8.43 -12.90 2.60
N PRO A 37 -8.74 -13.68 3.65
CA PRO A 37 -7.94 -13.65 4.89
C PRO A 37 -6.44 -13.90 4.65
N HIS A 38 -6.09 -14.73 3.66
CA HIS A 38 -4.69 -15.01 3.31
C HIS A 38 -3.87 -13.83 2.76
N GLU A 39 -4.52 -12.74 2.33
CA GLU A 39 -3.82 -11.50 1.95
C GLU A 39 -3.53 -10.59 3.15
N THR A 40 -4.06 -10.90 4.34
CA THR A 40 -3.82 -10.13 5.57
C THR A 40 -2.49 -10.54 6.24
N THR A 41 -1.41 -10.52 5.45
CA THR A 41 0.00 -10.63 5.87
C THR A 41 0.24 -11.67 6.97
N GLU A 42 -0.05 -12.93 6.67
CA GLU A 42 0.17 -14.06 7.57
C GLU A 42 1.68 -14.25 7.84
N GLY A 43 2.16 -13.76 8.98
CA GLY A 43 3.52 -13.99 9.49
C GLY A 43 4.68 -13.31 8.75
N ILE A 44 4.46 -12.75 7.54
CA ILE A 44 5.54 -12.10 6.78
C ILE A 44 6.04 -10.86 7.53
N ILE A 45 7.36 -10.81 7.77
CA ILE A 45 8.04 -9.67 8.38
C ILE A 45 8.02 -8.51 7.37
N GLU A 46 7.03 -7.64 7.49
CA GLU A 46 6.94 -6.46 6.64
C GLU A 46 8.02 -5.45 7.02
N PHE A 47 8.96 -5.24 6.09
CA PHE A 47 10.09 -4.34 6.27
C PHE A 47 9.91 -3.06 5.44
N ARG A 48 9.82 -1.92 6.12
CA ARG A 48 9.67 -0.60 5.47
C ARG A 48 10.94 0.24 5.69
N LYS A 49 11.61 0.65 4.60
CA LYS A 49 12.69 1.66 4.63
C LYS A 49 12.10 3.05 4.51
N LEU A 50 12.38 3.93 5.48
CA LEU A 50 11.96 5.32 5.49
C LEU A 50 13.17 6.25 5.33
N PRO A 51 13.32 6.99 4.22
CA PRO A 51 14.39 7.98 4.07
C PRO A 51 14.18 9.16 5.02
N VAL A 52 15.22 9.56 5.75
CA VAL A 52 15.17 10.72 6.66
C VAL A 52 15.85 11.93 6.01
N PRO A 53 15.14 13.07 5.79
CA PRO A 53 15.74 14.29 5.28
C PRO A 53 16.91 14.78 6.15
N ALA A 54 18.00 15.22 5.50
CA ALA A 54 19.27 15.54 6.17
C ALA A 54 19.12 16.54 7.33
N HIS A 55 18.29 17.59 7.17
CA HIS A 55 18.07 18.60 8.20
C HIS A 55 17.34 18.06 9.46
N ARG A 56 16.52 17.02 9.33
CA ARG A 56 15.81 16.40 10.47
C ARG A 56 16.63 15.35 11.20
N PHE A 57 17.69 14.85 10.57
CA PHE A 57 18.50 13.76 11.10
C PHE A 57 19.16 14.10 12.45
N SER A 58 19.62 15.35 12.60
CA SER A 58 20.22 15.87 13.83
C SER A 58 19.23 15.99 14.99
N LEU A 59 17.94 16.22 14.71
CA LEU A 59 16.87 16.26 15.73
C LEU A 59 16.45 14.83 16.10
N LEU A 60 16.23 13.98 15.10
CA LEU A 60 15.87 12.57 15.30
C LEU A 60 16.91 11.82 16.15
N LYS A 61 18.20 12.13 16.00
CA LYS A 61 19.27 11.55 16.83
C LYS A 61 19.21 12.00 18.29
N LYS A 62 18.78 13.24 18.57
CA LYS A 62 18.69 13.77 19.95
C LYS A 62 17.52 13.17 20.71
N CYS A 63 16.33 13.18 20.10
CA CYS A 63 15.09 12.68 20.71
C CYS A 63 14.82 11.20 20.36
N TRP A 64 15.85 10.42 20.00
CA TRP A 64 15.65 9.04 19.53
C TRP A 64 14.99 8.15 20.59
N MET A 65 15.43 8.27 21.84
CA MET A 65 14.89 7.48 22.96
C MET A 65 13.41 7.80 23.24
N GLU A 66 13.03 9.08 23.13
CA GLU A 66 11.64 9.53 23.31
C GLU A 66 10.69 8.95 22.25
N VAL A 67 11.18 8.72 21.03
CA VAL A 67 10.42 8.10 19.93
C VAL A 67 10.44 6.57 20.02
N TYR A 68 11.59 5.97 20.38
CA TYR A 68 11.75 4.52 20.40
C TYR A 68 10.89 3.84 21.48
N THR A 69 10.91 4.34 22.71
CA THR A 69 10.22 3.74 23.86
C THR A 69 8.72 3.50 23.61
N PRO A 70 7.89 4.52 23.26
CA PRO A 70 6.45 4.29 23.04
C PRO A 70 6.18 3.38 21.84
N VAL A 71 7.00 3.44 20.77
CA VAL A 71 6.82 2.60 19.58
C VAL A 71 7.12 1.13 19.88
N TYR A 72 8.17 0.86 20.65
CA TYR A 72 8.52 -0.50 21.08
C TYR A 72 7.49 -1.07 22.05
N GLU A 73 7.04 -0.27 23.03
CA GLU A 73 6.15 -0.73 24.10
C GLU A 73 4.71 -0.91 23.63
N GLN A 74 4.14 0.10 22.95
CA GLN A 74 2.71 0.15 22.58
C GLN A 74 2.44 -0.54 21.24
N LEU A 75 3.25 -0.24 20.21
CA LEU A 75 3.04 -0.78 18.86
C LEU A 75 3.77 -2.08 18.60
N LYS A 76 4.70 -2.50 19.48
CA LYS A 76 5.42 -3.78 19.36
C LYS A 76 6.24 -3.88 18.06
N VAL A 77 6.91 -2.79 17.69
CA VAL A 77 7.70 -2.62 16.46
C VAL A 77 9.17 -2.31 16.79
N ASP A 78 10.13 -2.94 16.09
CA ASP A 78 11.57 -2.67 16.19
C ASP A 78 11.95 -1.66 15.13
N VAL A 79 12.42 -0.50 15.57
CA VAL A 79 12.83 0.59 14.69
C VAL A 79 14.35 0.77 14.80
N ARG A 80 15.06 0.66 13.67
CA ARG A 80 16.51 0.77 13.59
C ARG A 80 16.97 1.93 12.72
N MET A 81 17.77 2.82 13.29
CA MET A 81 18.27 4.02 12.61
C MET A 81 19.67 3.79 12.01
N ASN A 82 19.77 3.82 10.67
CA ASN A 82 21.03 3.62 9.95
C ASN A 82 21.80 4.95 9.80
N LEU A 83 22.79 5.17 10.68
CA LEU A 83 23.55 6.42 10.73
C LEU A 83 24.36 6.73 9.46
N LYS A 84 24.85 5.71 8.75
CA LYS A 84 25.64 5.89 7.53
C LYS A 84 24.81 6.36 6.32
N VAL A 85 23.60 5.83 6.19
CA VAL A 85 22.74 6.02 4.99
C VAL A 85 21.60 7.01 5.25
N ARG A 86 21.34 7.37 6.51
CA ARG A 86 20.22 8.23 6.98
C ARG A 86 18.83 7.64 6.67
N TYR A 87 18.69 6.34 6.81
CA TYR A 87 17.40 5.64 6.72
C TYR A 87 16.95 5.14 8.09
N CYS A 88 15.65 5.22 8.33
CA CYS A 88 14.98 4.53 9.42
C CYS A 88 14.38 3.22 8.88
N SER A 89 14.67 2.10 9.54
CA SER A 89 14.16 0.78 9.21
C SER A 89 13.08 0.40 10.21
N VAL A 90 11.88 0.08 9.72
CA VAL A 90 10.77 -0.38 10.57
C VAL A 90 10.59 -1.89 10.34
N ASN A 91 10.64 -2.67 11.42
CA ASN A 91 10.46 -4.13 11.42
C ASN A 91 9.32 -4.47 12.38
N ARG A 92 8.34 -5.25 11.93
CA ARG A 92 7.33 -5.84 12.82
C ARG A 92 8.00 -6.87 13.74
N ILE A 93 7.94 -6.69 15.06
CA ILE A 93 8.45 -7.71 15.99
C ILE A 93 7.34 -8.76 16.17
N ILE A 94 7.71 -10.03 16.01
CA ILE A 94 6.83 -11.15 16.36
C ILE A 94 7.01 -11.43 17.86
N TRP A 95 6.22 -10.75 18.70
CA TRP A 95 6.31 -10.84 20.17
C TRP A 95 5.73 -12.14 20.78
N ASN A 96 5.23 -13.08 19.96
CA ASN A 96 4.51 -14.28 20.41
C ASN A 96 4.97 -15.55 19.67
N LEU A 97 6.28 -15.74 19.47
CA LEU A 97 6.82 -16.97 18.83
C LEU A 97 8.00 -17.63 19.58
N VAL A 98 8.16 -17.30 20.88
CA VAL A 98 8.99 -18.01 21.87
C VAL A 98 8.17 -18.11 23.16
#